data_AF-A0A1G8D5S8-F1
#
_entry.id   AF-A0A1G8D5S8-F1
#
_cell.length_a   1.000
_cell.length_b   1.000
_cell.length_c   1.000
_cell.angle_alpha   90.00
_cell.angle_beta   90.00
_cell.angle_gamma   90.00
#
_symmetry.space_group_name_H-M   'P 1'
#
loop_
_entity.id
_entity.type
_entity.pdbx_description
1 polymer ?
#
loop_
_entity_poly.entity_id
_entity_poly.type
_entity_poly.pdbx_seq_one_letter_code
_entity_poly.pdbx_strand_id
1 'polypeptide(L)'
;MAPFFPPLPPAPPQTRPTHRATPVWLEPPREELPVALPVLRLLGRSEHAAIHLVRVDVHREGLAFAMRLDVRGDDDVLHRLGRLVQPFRFGVTLADGTSSIAAGGGDWHMTLGDEPPESPHLMLRSHGGSGDGSSVVHRHSAWLWPTPPSGALTVHVEAAIVGIAETSTTIDLALDGVADGALDVWNERQRSERSTP
;
A
#
# COMPACT_ATOMS: atom_id res chain seq x y z
N MET A 1 22.80 -22.94 -25.44
CA MET A 1 23.03 -22.05 -24.28
C MET A 1 22.68 -22.83 -23.02
N ALA A 2 23.55 -22.82 -22.01
CA ALA A 2 23.20 -23.37 -20.70
C ALA A 2 22.16 -22.45 -20.01
N PRO A 3 21.24 -22.99 -19.19
CA PRO A 3 20.31 -22.17 -18.41
C PRO A 3 21.07 -21.31 -17.39
N PHE A 4 20.56 -20.10 -17.12
CA PHE A 4 21.18 -19.13 -16.21
C PHE A 4 21.27 -19.65 -14.77
N PHE A 5 20.21 -20.30 -14.28
CA PHE A 5 20.18 -20.90 -12.95
C PHE A 5 20.50 -22.40 -13.01
N PRO A 6 21.31 -22.93 -12.07
CA PRO A 6 21.47 -24.36 -11.89
C PRO A 6 20.16 -25.00 -11.38
N PRO A 7 19.96 -26.31 -11.61
CA PRO A 7 18.76 -27.00 -11.12
C PRO A 7 18.72 -27.02 -9.59
N LEU A 8 17.56 -26.69 -9.03
CA LEU A 8 17.31 -26.83 -7.59
C LEU A 8 17.12 -28.31 -7.24
N PRO A 9 17.46 -28.73 -6.00
CA PRO A 9 17.07 -30.04 -5.50
C PRO A 9 15.54 -30.19 -5.48
N PRO A 10 15.02 -31.43 -5.56
CA PRO A 10 13.58 -31.69 -5.56
C PRO A 10 12.94 -31.15 -4.28
N ALA A 11 11.91 -30.31 -4.44
CA ALA A 11 11.18 -29.74 -3.32
C ALA A 11 10.31 -30.82 -2.64
N PRO A 12 10.16 -30.79 -1.31
CA PRO A 12 9.20 -31.64 -0.61
C PRO A 12 7.76 -31.34 -1.08
N PRO A 13 6.84 -32.32 -1.03
CA PRO A 13 5.44 -32.10 -1.38
C PRO A 13 4.84 -31.02 -0.48
N GLN A 14 4.22 -30.03 -1.10
CA GLN A 14 3.55 -28.93 -0.41
C GLN A 14 2.03 -29.12 -0.47
N THR A 15 1.37 -29.03 0.67
CA THR A 15 -0.09 -28.90 0.74
C THR A 15 -0.47 -27.46 0.44
N ARG A 16 -1.38 -27.25 -0.53
CA ARG A 16 -1.90 -25.91 -0.82
C ARG A 16 -2.94 -25.55 0.25
N PRO A 17 -2.73 -24.50 1.06
CA PRO A 17 -3.77 -24.03 1.96
C PRO A 17 -4.96 -23.49 1.16
N THR A 18 -6.17 -23.73 1.65
CA THR A 18 -7.39 -23.11 1.14
C THR A 18 -7.45 -21.67 1.65
N HIS A 19 -7.27 -20.70 0.77
CA HIS A 19 -7.39 -19.29 1.13
C HIS A 19 -8.85 -18.84 0.96
N ARG A 20 -9.45 -18.24 2.00
CA ARG A 20 -10.72 -17.52 1.85
C ARG A 20 -10.42 -16.16 1.22
N ALA A 21 -11.20 -15.77 0.21
CA ALA A 21 -11.07 -14.44 -0.37
C ALA A 21 -11.45 -13.38 0.69
N THR A 22 -10.55 -12.43 0.91
CA THR A 22 -10.83 -11.23 1.70
C THR A 22 -11.70 -10.28 0.86
N PRO A 23 -12.69 -9.57 1.45
CA PRO A 23 -13.47 -8.58 0.72
C PRO A 23 -12.61 -7.49 0.04
N VAL A 24 -13.01 -7.05 -1.16
CA VAL A 24 -12.22 -6.09 -1.98
C VAL A 24 -12.18 -4.67 -1.40
N TRP A 25 -13.16 -4.29 -0.59
CA TRP A 25 -13.19 -3.01 0.10
C TRP A 25 -12.19 -2.94 1.27
N LEU A 26 -11.60 -4.07 1.63
CA LEU A 26 -10.76 -4.23 2.79
C LEU A 26 -9.28 -4.35 2.45
N GLU A 27 -8.94 -5.09 1.39
CA GLU A 27 -7.58 -5.15 0.89
C GLU A 27 -7.55 -5.25 -0.63
N PRO A 28 -6.43 -4.83 -1.26
CA PRO A 28 -6.27 -5.01 -2.69
C PRO A 28 -6.42 -6.48 -3.09
N PRO A 29 -7.04 -6.78 -4.25
CA PRO A 29 -7.17 -8.15 -4.74
C PRO A 29 -5.79 -8.82 -4.88
N ARG A 30 -5.58 -9.96 -4.21
CA ARG A 30 -4.30 -10.69 -4.19
C ARG A 30 -3.89 -11.27 -5.53
N GLU A 31 -4.91 -11.58 -6.34
CA GLU A 31 -4.78 -12.24 -7.62
C GLU A 31 -4.66 -11.23 -8.78
N GLU A 32 -4.50 -9.95 -8.46
CA GLU A 32 -4.36 -8.87 -9.42
C GLU A 32 -3.00 -8.18 -9.26
N LEU A 33 -2.30 -7.96 -10.37
CA LEU A 33 -1.18 -7.02 -10.43
C LEU A 33 -1.69 -5.65 -10.88
N PRO A 34 -1.48 -4.59 -10.08
CA PRO A 34 -1.95 -3.25 -10.41
C PRO A 34 -1.10 -2.60 -11.49
N VAL A 35 -1.65 -1.54 -12.08
CA VAL A 35 -0.86 -0.58 -12.86
C VAL A 35 -0.16 0.38 -11.91
N ALA A 36 1.16 0.40 -11.97
CA ALA A 36 2.02 1.21 -11.13
C ALA A 36 2.20 2.63 -11.69
N LEU A 37 1.64 3.64 -11.02
CA LEU A 37 1.88 5.05 -11.30
C LEU A 37 3.01 5.61 -10.40
N PRO A 38 4.19 5.95 -10.96
CA PRO A 38 5.28 6.50 -10.16
C PRO A 38 4.94 7.93 -9.71
N VAL A 39 4.72 8.11 -8.40
CA VAL A 39 4.36 9.41 -7.82
C VAL A 39 5.27 9.67 -6.62
N LEU A 40 6.52 10.07 -6.89
CA LEU A 40 7.46 10.41 -5.83
C LEU A 40 7.12 11.79 -5.26
N ARG A 41 6.71 11.84 -3.99
CA ARG A 41 6.47 13.08 -3.24
C ARG A 41 6.98 12.95 -1.81
N LEU A 42 7.62 14.01 -1.32
CA LEU A 42 7.86 14.17 0.12
C LEU A 42 6.54 14.65 0.75
N LEU A 43 5.97 13.82 1.63
CA LEU A 43 4.71 14.14 2.30
C LEU A 43 4.96 14.96 3.57
N GLY A 44 6.01 14.66 4.33
CA GLY A 44 6.38 15.39 5.53
C GLY A 44 7.80 15.07 5.98
N ARG A 45 8.44 16.00 6.69
CA ARG A 45 9.80 15.82 7.23
C ARG A 45 10.00 16.54 8.56
N SER A 46 10.89 15.99 9.38
CA SER A 46 11.48 16.62 10.55
C SER A 46 13.02 16.54 10.43
N GLU A 47 13.74 16.85 11.51
CA GLU A 47 15.19 16.67 11.57
C GLU A 47 15.62 15.20 11.42
N HIS A 48 14.79 14.28 11.93
CA HIS A 48 15.14 12.88 12.12
C HIS A 48 14.25 11.91 11.34
N ALA A 49 13.20 12.39 10.67
CA ALA A 49 12.31 11.54 9.91
C ALA A 49 11.78 12.18 8.63
N ALA A 50 11.40 11.34 7.67
CA ALA A 50 10.71 11.75 6.45
C ALA A 50 9.71 10.69 5.99
N ILE A 51 8.55 11.14 5.53
CA ILE A 51 7.51 10.30 4.92
C ILE A 51 7.45 10.63 3.44
N HIS A 52 7.54 9.59 2.61
CA HIS A 52 7.50 9.69 1.16
C HIS A 52 6.32 8.90 0.61
N LEU A 53 5.58 9.49 -0.33
CA LEU A 53 4.81 8.72 -1.32
C LEU A 53 5.80 8.30 -2.40
N VAL A 54 5.84 7.00 -2.70
CA VAL A 54 6.75 6.44 -3.71
C VAL A 54 5.99 6.14 -5.00
N ARG A 55 4.76 5.64 -4.86
CA ARG A 55 3.95 5.13 -5.97
C ARG A 55 2.48 5.09 -5.58
N VAL A 56 1.61 5.18 -6.58
CA VAL A 56 0.20 4.81 -6.49
C VAL A 56 -0.03 3.61 -7.40
N ASP A 57 -0.57 2.54 -6.83
CA ASP A 57 -0.91 1.31 -7.53
C ASP A 57 -2.41 1.32 -7.83
N VAL A 58 -2.75 1.37 -9.12
CA VAL A 58 -4.14 1.39 -9.60
C VAL A 58 -4.60 -0.04 -9.81
N HIS A 59 -5.52 -0.45 -8.95
CA HIS A 59 -6.27 -1.70 -9.05
C HIS A 59 -7.61 -1.43 -9.74
N ARG A 60 -8.31 -2.51 -10.15
CA ARG A 60 -9.66 -2.36 -10.73
C ARG A 60 -10.66 -1.73 -9.77
N GLU A 61 -10.54 -2.09 -8.49
CA GLU A 61 -11.49 -1.73 -7.44
C GLU A 61 -11.03 -0.56 -6.57
N GLY A 62 -9.80 -0.07 -6.72
CA GLY A 62 -9.27 0.97 -5.84
C GLY A 62 -7.83 1.37 -6.08
N LEU A 63 -7.26 2.11 -5.13
CA LEU A 63 -5.87 2.59 -5.18
C LEU A 63 -5.07 2.13 -3.97
N ALA A 64 -3.85 1.64 -4.18
CA ALA A 64 -2.89 1.43 -3.11
C ALA A 64 -1.77 2.48 -3.14
N PHE A 65 -1.63 3.26 -2.07
CA PHE A 65 -0.56 4.24 -1.90
C PHE A 65 0.64 3.56 -1.27
N ALA A 66 1.75 3.43 -2.00
CA ALA A 66 3.00 2.89 -1.48
C ALA A 66 3.83 4.00 -0.83
N MET A 67 4.07 3.87 0.47
CA MET A 67 4.76 4.88 1.27
C MET A 67 6.00 4.31 1.95
N ARG A 68 6.92 5.23 2.25
CA ARG A 68 8.14 4.95 2.99
C ARG A 68 8.30 5.96 4.12
N LEU A 69 8.52 5.46 5.33
CA LEU A 69 8.92 6.24 6.49
C LEU A 69 10.40 5.95 6.77
N ASP A 70 11.24 6.97 6.63
CA ASP A 70 12.65 6.94 6.99
C ASP A 70 12.82 7.60 8.35
N VAL A 71 13.49 6.94 9.30
CA VAL A 71 13.81 7.51 10.60
C VAL A 71 15.27 7.27 10.94
N ARG A 72 15.92 8.28 11.50
CA ARG A 72 17.26 8.26 12.07
C ARG A 72 17.16 8.62 13.53
N GLY A 73 17.87 7.94 14.41
CA GLY A 73 17.77 8.21 15.84
C GLY A 73 18.53 7.19 16.67
N ASP A 74 18.42 7.34 17.99
CA ASP A 74 18.89 6.33 18.94
C ASP A 74 17.99 5.09 18.96
N ASP A 75 18.51 4.00 19.55
CA ASP A 75 17.81 2.73 19.66
C ASP A 75 16.43 2.87 20.33
N ASP A 76 16.25 3.79 21.28
CA ASP A 76 14.97 3.98 21.98
C ASP A 76 13.87 4.49 21.04
N VAL A 77 14.16 5.50 20.21
CA VAL A 77 13.21 6.01 19.21
C VAL A 77 12.87 4.91 18.20
N LEU A 78 13.87 4.19 17.71
CA LEU A 78 13.70 3.11 16.72
C LEU A 78 12.88 1.95 17.31
N HIS A 79 13.16 1.54 18.54
CA HIS A 79 12.41 0.50 19.24
C HIS A 79 10.95 0.88 19.49
N ARG A 80 10.68 2.15 19.84
CA ARG A 80 9.30 2.64 20.02
C ARG A 80 8.52 2.60 18.71
N LEU A 81 9.12 3.04 17.61
CA LEU A 81 8.50 2.98 16.29
C LEU A 81 8.21 1.55 15.84
N GLY A 82 9.14 0.63 16.06
CA GLY A 82 8.97 -0.79 15.73
C GLY A 82 7.81 -1.48 16.46
N ARG A 83 7.31 -0.91 17.56
CA ARG A 83 6.16 -1.42 18.30
C ARG A 83 4.82 -0.84 17.86
N LEU A 84 4.82 0.26 17.10
CA LEU A 84 3.59 0.90 16.67
C LEU A 84 3.02 0.18 15.46
N VAL A 85 1.75 -0.20 15.56
CA VAL A 85 1.01 -0.75 14.42
C VAL A 85 0.84 0.32 13.34
N GLN A 86 0.70 1.58 13.77
CA GLN A 86 0.62 2.76 12.92
C GLN A 86 1.48 3.91 13.48
N PRO A 87 2.65 4.17 12.88
CA PRO A 87 3.55 5.22 13.35
C PRO A 87 3.16 6.64 12.87
N PHE A 88 2.17 6.76 11.98
CA PHE A 88 1.66 8.03 11.46
C PHE A 88 0.19 7.93 11.08
N ARG A 89 -0.48 9.08 10.99
CA ARG A 89 -1.84 9.23 10.45
C ARG A 89 -1.73 9.51 8.95
N PHE A 90 -2.62 8.90 8.17
CA PHE A 90 -2.70 9.06 6.73
C PHE A 90 -4.15 9.36 6.35
N GLY A 91 -4.37 10.34 5.49
CA GLY A 91 -5.69 10.68 4.98
C GLY A 91 -5.62 11.16 3.54
N VAL A 92 -6.76 11.18 2.87
CA VAL A 92 -6.91 11.72 1.53
C VAL A 92 -8.14 12.61 1.43
N THR A 93 -8.07 13.62 0.57
CA THR A 93 -9.22 14.39 0.08
C THR A 93 -9.29 14.23 -1.43
N LEU A 94 -10.42 13.72 -1.92
CA LEU A 94 -10.66 13.38 -3.32
C LEU A 94 -11.04 14.62 -4.14
N ALA A 95 -11.07 14.47 -5.47
CA ALA A 95 -11.38 15.56 -6.39
C ALA A 95 -12.81 16.13 -6.21
N ASP A 96 -13.74 15.31 -5.70
CA ASP A 96 -15.11 15.72 -5.37
C ASP A 96 -15.24 16.37 -3.98
N GLY A 97 -14.14 16.50 -3.24
CA GLY A 97 -14.08 17.06 -1.89
C GLY A 97 -14.33 16.05 -0.77
N THR A 98 -14.61 14.78 -1.08
CA THR A 98 -14.78 13.74 -0.07
C THR A 98 -13.45 13.45 0.62
N SER A 99 -13.43 13.41 1.96
CA SER A 99 -12.24 13.06 2.73
C SER A 99 -12.38 11.71 3.42
N SER A 100 -11.27 10.98 3.49
CA SER A 100 -11.17 9.70 4.21
C SER A 100 -9.88 9.66 5.00
N ILE A 101 -9.95 9.25 6.26
CA ILE A 101 -8.79 9.05 7.13
C ILE A 101 -8.59 7.55 7.30
N ALA A 102 -7.35 7.12 7.17
CA ALA A 102 -7.02 5.72 7.22
C ALA A 102 -7.37 5.12 8.59
N ALA A 103 -8.22 4.10 8.58
CA ALA A 103 -8.39 3.21 9.71
C ALA A 103 -7.09 2.40 9.94
N GLY A 104 -6.92 1.93 11.17
CA GLY A 104 -5.65 1.42 11.60
C GLY A 104 -5.58 0.32 12.61
N GLY A 105 -4.57 -0.53 12.42
CA GLY A 105 -4.30 -1.69 13.27
C GLY A 105 -5.42 -2.72 13.29
N GLY A 106 -5.25 -3.78 14.08
CA GLY A 106 -6.14 -4.95 14.09
C GLY A 106 -7.58 -4.72 14.54
N ASP A 107 -7.99 -3.47 14.77
CA ASP A 107 -9.30 -3.08 15.26
C ASP A 107 -10.35 -2.95 14.14
N TRP A 108 -9.92 -2.93 12.87
CA TRP A 108 -10.83 -2.78 11.72
C TRP A 108 -11.87 -3.92 11.62
N HIS A 109 -11.50 -5.15 12.02
CA HIS A 109 -12.44 -6.28 12.07
C HIS A 109 -13.58 -6.03 13.07
N MET A 110 -13.32 -5.26 14.13
CA MET A 110 -14.31 -4.93 15.15
C MET A 110 -15.17 -3.72 14.75
N THR A 111 -14.72 -2.89 13.81
CA THR A 111 -15.39 -1.63 13.45
C THR A 111 -16.21 -1.68 12.16
N LEU A 112 -15.82 -2.46 11.16
CA LEU A 112 -16.40 -2.36 9.80
C LEU A 112 -17.46 -3.41 9.47
N GLY A 113 -17.65 -4.43 10.30
CA GLY A 113 -18.59 -5.52 9.99
C GLY A 113 -18.25 -6.25 8.69
N ASP A 114 -19.22 -6.98 8.13
CA ASP A 114 -19.04 -7.77 6.90
C ASP A 114 -19.53 -7.03 5.62
N GLU A 115 -20.20 -5.89 5.78
CA GLU A 115 -20.79 -5.12 4.68
C GLU A 115 -19.83 -4.01 4.18
N PRO A 116 -19.85 -3.70 2.87
CA PRO A 116 -19.03 -2.63 2.32
C PRO A 116 -19.44 -1.26 2.89
N PRO A 117 -18.47 -0.37 3.18
CA PRO A 117 -18.78 1.01 3.58
C PRO A 117 -19.54 1.79 2.50
N GLU A 118 -20.46 2.67 2.89
CA GLU A 118 -21.19 3.53 1.95
C GLU A 118 -20.35 4.68 1.38
N SER A 119 -19.24 5.01 2.05
CA SER A 119 -18.34 6.12 1.69
C SER A 119 -16.93 5.61 1.41
N PRO A 120 -16.12 6.36 0.61
CA PRO A 120 -14.73 6.00 0.38
C PRO A 120 -13.97 5.73 1.67
N HIS A 121 -13.40 4.54 1.76
CA HIS A 121 -12.76 4.02 2.94
C HIS A 121 -11.27 3.80 2.68
N LEU A 122 -10.46 4.17 3.66
CA LEU A 122 -9.00 4.13 3.58
C LEU A 122 -8.45 3.22 4.67
N MET A 123 -7.55 2.31 4.31
CA MET A 123 -6.93 1.37 5.25
C MET A 123 -5.42 1.44 5.20
N LEU A 124 -4.79 1.88 6.28
CA LEU A 124 -3.33 1.94 6.37
C LEU A 124 -2.78 0.63 6.93
N ARG A 125 -1.89 0.02 6.16
CA ARG A 125 -1.23 -1.25 6.40
C ARG A 125 0.27 -1.05 6.50
N SER A 126 0.88 -1.65 7.52
CA SER A 126 2.34 -1.60 7.72
C SER A 126 3.00 -2.85 7.13
N HIS A 127 4.06 -2.65 6.35
CA HIS A 127 4.79 -3.68 5.62
C HIS A 127 6.23 -3.77 6.11
N GLY A 128 6.39 -4.23 7.35
CA GLY A 128 7.71 -4.47 7.95
C GLY A 128 8.63 -3.25 8.02
N GLY A 129 9.78 -3.44 8.63
CA GLY A 129 10.86 -2.46 8.69
C GLY A 129 12.20 -3.15 8.55
N SER A 130 13.18 -2.43 8.02
CA SER A 130 14.58 -2.85 8.02
C SER A 130 15.42 -1.69 8.51
N GLY A 131 16.40 -1.96 9.34
CA GLY A 131 17.22 -0.92 9.94
C GLY A 131 18.50 -1.47 10.54
N ASP A 132 19.30 -0.55 11.05
CA ASP A 132 20.47 -0.76 11.89
C ASP A 132 20.29 0.01 13.21
N GLY A 133 21.32 0.05 14.06
CA GLY A 133 21.27 0.75 15.36
C GLY A 133 21.24 2.29 15.26
N SER A 134 21.08 2.86 14.06
CA SER A 134 21.05 4.31 13.85
C SER A 134 19.94 4.78 12.92
N SER A 135 19.32 3.87 12.18
CA SER A 135 18.28 4.18 11.21
C SER A 135 17.34 3.01 10.94
N VAL A 136 16.09 3.33 10.62
CA VAL A 136 15.09 2.35 10.17
C VAL A 136 14.31 2.90 8.98
N VAL A 137 13.99 2.00 8.07
CA VAL A 137 13.11 2.23 6.93
C VAL A 137 11.90 1.34 7.08
N HIS A 138 10.73 1.96 7.24
CA HIS A 138 9.44 1.27 7.24
C HIS A 138 8.73 1.47 5.92
N ARG A 139 8.16 0.39 5.39
CA ARG A 139 7.28 0.47 4.22
C ARG A 139 5.84 0.38 4.69
N HIS A 140 4.99 1.19 4.09
CA HIS A 140 3.57 1.20 4.38
C HIS A 140 2.79 1.19 3.07
N SER A 141 1.57 0.68 3.12
CA SER A 141 0.61 0.86 2.04
C SER A 141 -0.70 1.37 2.61
N ALA A 142 -1.41 2.22 1.89
CA ALA A 142 -2.80 2.55 2.21
C ALA A 142 -3.71 2.11 1.07
N TRP A 143 -4.77 1.37 1.37
CA TRP A 143 -5.78 0.94 0.39
C TRP A 143 -6.98 1.87 0.45
N LEU A 144 -7.31 2.51 -0.68
CA LEU A 144 -8.50 3.33 -0.86
C LEU A 144 -9.50 2.58 -1.73
N TRP A 145 -10.71 2.41 -1.22
CA TRP A 145 -11.83 1.82 -1.94
C TRP A 145 -13.08 2.70 -1.81
N PRO A 146 -13.91 2.84 -2.87
CA PRO A 146 -13.65 2.38 -4.24
C PRO A 146 -12.62 3.27 -4.95
N THR A 147 -12.34 2.99 -6.23
CA THR A 147 -11.56 3.87 -7.10
C THR A 147 -12.14 5.30 -7.09
N PRO A 148 -11.35 6.33 -6.73
CA PRO A 148 -11.84 7.69 -6.68
C PRO A 148 -12.00 8.28 -8.10
N PRO A 149 -12.72 9.40 -8.25
CA PRO A 149 -12.75 10.14 -9.50
C PRO A 149 -11.34 10.53 -9.98
N SER A 150 -11.13 10.48 -11.31
CA SER A 150 -9.93 11.01 -11.97
C SER A 150 -9.79 12.50 -11.66
N GLY A 151 -8.59 12.94 -11.28
CA GLY A 151 -8.32 14.35 -10.94
C GLY A 151 -7.35 14.55 -9.78
N ALA A 152 -7.44 15.74 -9.17
CA ALA A 152 -6.58 16.13 -8.06
C ALA A 152 -6.98 15.37 -6.77
N LEU A 153 -6.00 14.80 -6.11
CA LEU A 153 -6.12 14.14 -4.81
C LEU A 153 -5.13 14.77 -3.84
N THR A 154 -5.59 15.17 -2.67
CA THR A 154 -4.72 15.71 -1.61
C THR A 154 -4.44 14.64 -0.58
N VAL A 155 -3.17 14.37 -0.34
CA VAL A 155 -2.68 13.45 0.69
C VAL A 155 -2.36 14.24 1.95
N HIS A 156 -2.87 13.77 3.09
CA HIS A 156 -2.63 14.34 4.41
C HIS A 156 -1.82 13.36 5.26
N VAL A 157 -0.76 13.83 5.92
CA VAL A 157 0.02 13.01 6.85
C VAL A 157 0.35 13.77 8.14
N GLU A 158 0.44 13.03 9.24
CA GLU A 158 0.94 13.54 10.52
C GLU A 158 1.71 12.42 11.22
N ALA A 159 2.91 12.72 11.74
CA ALA A 159 3.69 11.78 12.54
C ALA A 159 4.31 12.49 13.75
N ALA A 160 3.47 12.87 14.70
CA ALA A 160 3.86 13.60 15.90
C ALA A 160 4.97 12.88 16.71
N ILE A 161 4.99 11.54 16.71
CA ILE A 161 6.01 10.73 17.41
C ILE A 161 7.44 11.01 16.92
N VAL A 162 7.60 11.45 15.67
CA VAL A 162 8.88 11.83 15.06
C VAL A 162 8.92 13.32 14.69
N GLY A 163 8.05 14.13 15.29
CA GLY A 163 8.04 15.59 15.13
C GLY A 163 7.58 16.09 13.76
N ILE A 164 6.84 15.29 13.00
CA ILE A 164 6.22 15.73 11.74
C ILE A 164 4.80 16.20 12.05
N ALA A 165 4.58 17.52 12.00
CA ALA A 165 3.24 18.11 12.10
C ALA A 165 2.37 17.73 10.89
N GLU A 166 1.07 18.01 10.95
CA GLU A 166 0.17 17.76 9.84
C GLU A 166 0.63 18.51 8.57
N THR A 167 0.77 17.78 7.49
CA THR A 167 1.11 18.31 6.17
C THR A 167 0.13 17.78 5.12
N SER A 168 -0.06 18.57 4.06
CA SER A 168 -0.94 18.25 2.95
C SER A 168 -0.19 18.40 1.62
N THR A 169 -0.31 17.43 0.73
CA THR A 169 0.33 17.43 -0.59
C THR A 169 -0.66 16.99 -1.66
N THR A 170 -0.94 17.85 -2.63
CA THR A 170 -1.81 17.53 -3.76
C THR A 170 -1.02 16.83 -4.88
N ILE A 171 -1.61 15.78 -5.43
CA ILE A 171 -1.13 15.03 -6.59
C ILE A 171 -2.26 14.96 -7.62
N ASP A 172 -1.91 15.01 -8.90
CA ASP A 172 -2.87 14.81 -9.98
C ASP A 172 -2.81 13.36 -10.46
N LEU A 173 -3.96 12.68 -10.42
CA LEU A 173 -4.10 11.30 -10.84
C LEU A 173 -5.07 11.23 -12.03
N ALA A 174 -4.53 11.05 -13.24
CA ALA A 174 -5.32 10.73 -14.41
C ALA A 174 -5.63 9.23 -14.41
N LEU A 175 -6.79 8.84 -13.89
CA LEU A 175 -7.15 7.42 -13.65
C LEU A 175 -7.93 6.78 -14.79
N ASP A 176 -8.43 7.58 -15.73
CA ASP A 176 -9.30 7.12 -16.82
C ASP A 176 -8.62 6.03 -17.67
N GLY A 177 -9.21 4.84 -17.70
CA GLY A 177 -8.70 3.67 -18.43
C GLY A 177 -7.42 3.04 -17.85
N VAL A 178 -6.85 3.57 -16.77
CA VAL A 178 -5.60 3.04 -16.19
C VAL A 178 -5.81 1.63 -15.62
N ALA A 179 -6.93 1.41 -14.94
CA ALA A 179 -7.27 0.12 -14.35
C ALA A 179 -7.41 -1.03 -15.37
N ASP A 180 -7.67 -0.72 -16.65
CA ASP A 180 -7.77 -1.73 -17.72
C ASP A 180 -6.44 -2.46 -17.96
N GLY A 181 -5.33 -1.83 -17.57
CA GLY A 181 -3.99 -2.44 -17.63
C GLY A 181 -3.68 -3.41 -16.48
N ALA A 182 -4.56 -3.55 -15.48
CA ALA A 182 -4.35 -4.47 -14.36
C ALA A 182 -4.46 -5.94 -14.83
N LEU A 183 -3.49 -6.75 -14.41
CA LEU A 183 -3.34 -8.14 -14.86
C LEU A 183 -3.88 -9.11 -13.82
N ASP A 184 -4.65 -10.10 -14.26
CA ASP A 184 -5.02 -11.25 -13.42
C ASP A 184 -3.88 -12.28 -13.43
N VAL A 185 -3.31 -12.52 -12.25
CA VAL A 185 -2.11 -13.35 -12.05
C VAL A 185 -2.36 -14.82 -12.35
N TRP A 186 -3.58 -15.30 -12.09
CA TRP A 186 -3.89 -16.72 -12.18
C TRP A 186 -4.87 -17.05 -13.30
N ASN A 187 -5.19 -16.09 -14.17
CA ASN A 187 -6.03 -16.36 -15.33
C ASN A 187 -5.38 -17.36 -16.30
N GLU A 188 -5.91 -18.57 -16.33
CA GLU A 188 -5.41 -19.67 -17.15
C GLU A 188 -5.52 -19.38 -18.66
N ARG A 189 -6.39 -18.46 -19.11
CA ARG A 189 -6.52 -18.09 -20.53
C ARG A 189 -5.33 -17.31 -21.09
N GLN A 190 -4.55 -16.63 -20.24
CA GLN A 190 -3.33 -15.95 -20.68
C GLN A 190 -2.13 -16.91 -20.87
N ARG A 191 -2.24 -18.15 -20.38
CA ARG A 191 -1.19 -19.18 -20.56
C ARG A 191 -1.22 -19.78 -21.97
N SER A 192 -2.39 -19.87 -22.59
CA SER A 192 -2.60 -20.48 -23.91
C SER A 192 -1.97 -19.69 -25.07
N GLU A 193 -1.76 -18.37 -24.94
CA GLU A 193 -1.19 -17.55 -26.01
C GLU A 193 0.35 -17.55 -26.06
N ARG A 194 1.03 -18.06 -25.03
CA ARG A 194 2.50 -18.21 -25.01
C ARG A 194 2.99 -19.65 -25.21
N SER A 195 2.08 -20.58 -25.47
CA SER A 195 2.41 -21.96 -25.82
C SER A 195 1.86 -22.29 -27.20
N THR A 196 2.40 -21.63 -28.22
CA THR A 196 2.44 -22.21 -29.57
C THR A 196 3.85 -22.00 -30.10
N PRO A 197 4.59 -23.09 -30.42
CA PRO A 197 5.96 -23.02 -30.92
C PRO A 197 6.05 -22.40 -32.33
#